data_AF-A0A7J6KKY8-F1
#
_entry.id   AF-A0A7J6KKY8-F1
#
_cell.length_a   1.000
_cell.length_b   1.000
_cell.length_c   1.000
_cell.angle_alpha   90.00
_cell.angle_beta   90.00
_cell.angle_gamma   90.00
#
_symmetry.space_group_name_H-M   'P 1'
#
loop_
_entity.id
_entity.type
_entity.pdbx_description
1 polymer ?
#
loop_
_entity_poly.entity_id
_entity_poly.type
_entity_poly.pdbx_seq_one_letter_code
_entity_poly.pdbx_strand_id
1 'polypeptide(L)'
;GDLIVTTGSGAEDGVSQYLVPAGFPCVADPALCIAMRDTAKSLGYERVHFGITLASAVFYPSPAVEQTLASNAAAGAIGVEMENSALFAVASIRGIRAAAVSTVDGCPLKWDEGDYDPAGTTVTNGKERMIKTGINVAKRVVLENL
;
A
#
# COMPACT_ATOMS: atom_id res chain seq x y z
N GLY A 1 7.46 1.24 10.85
CA GLY A 1 6.21 1.05 11.61
C GLY A 1 5.19 2.16 11.42
N ASP A 2 5.43 3.11 10.51
CA ASP A 2 4.44 4.10 10.10
C ASP A 2 3.36 3.44 9.26
N LEU A 3 2.21 4.10 9.13
CA LEU A 3 1.15 3.64 8.24
C LEU A 3 1.23 4.35 6.89
N ILE A 4 0.96 3.62 5.81
CA ILE A 4 0.74 4.16 4.48
C ILE A 4 -0.67 3.79 4.07
N VAL A 5 -1.49 4.78 3.72
CA VAL A 5 -2.72 4.56 2.98
C VAL A 5 -2.43 4.76 1.50
N THR A 6 -2.56 3.69 0.73
CA THR A 6 -2.25 3.68 -0.69
C THR A 6 -3.37 4.37 -1.47
N THR A 7 -3.06 5.45 -2.18
CA THR A 7 -4.02 6.14 -3.06
C THR A 7 -4.00 5.62 -4.50
N GLY A 8 -2.88 5.02 -4.89
CA GLY A 8 -2.70 4.30 -6.14
C GLY A 8 -1.43 3.46 -6.09
N SER A 9 -1.29 2.51 -7.01
CA SER A 9 -0.14 1.61 -7.05
C SER A 9 0.48 1.54 -8.44
N GLY A 10 1.79 1.70 -8.52
CA GLY A 10 2.59 1.33 -9.69
C GLY A 10 2.50 -0.18 -9.93
N ALA A 11 2.34 -0.58 -11.19
CA ALA A 11 2.03 -1.95 -11.56
C ALA A 11 3.27 -2.71 -12.07
N GLU A 12 3.97 -3.39 -11.16
CA GLU A 12 5.04 -4.36 -11.46
C GLU A 12 4.72 -5.75 -10.87
N ASP A 13 3.42 -6.03 -10.68
CA ASP A 13 2.89 -7.27 -10.06
C ASP A 13 2.89 -8.50 -11.00
N GLY A 14 3.15 -8.31 -12.29
CA GLY A 14 3.16 -9.36 -13.30
C GLY A 14 1.79 -9.85 -13.79
N VAL A 15 0.67 -9.45 -13.17
CA VAL A 15 -0.70 -9.91 -13.50
C VAL A 15 -1.59 -8.80 -14.05
N SER A 16 -1.54 -7.59 -13.49
CA SER A 16 -2.42 -6.46 -13.85
C SER A 16 -2.31 -6.09 -15.33
N GLN A 17 -1.11 -6.17 -15.90
CA GLN A 17 -0.84 -5.96 -17.34
C GLN A 17 -1.62 -6.89 -18.28
N TYR A 18 -2.13 -8.02 -17.77
CA TYR A 18 -2.99 -8.95 -18.52
C TYR A 18 -4.48 -8.76 -18.24
N LEU A 19 -4.83 -7.92 -17.25
CA LEU A 19 -6.20 -7.67 -16.82
C LEU A 19 -6.75 -6.34 -17.34
N VAL A 20 -5.89 -5.31 -17.47
CA VAL A 20 -6.27 -3.96 -17.90
C VAL A 20 -5.37 -3.46 -19.04
N PRO A 21 -5.82 -2.48 -19.86
CA PRO A 21 -4.99 -1.87 -20.90
C PRO A 21 -3.69 -1.28 -20.35
N ALA A 22 -2.65 -1.21 -21.17
CA ALA A 22 -1.39 -0.56 -20.82
C ALA A 22 -1.63 0.90 -20.39
N GLY A 23 -1.07 1.30 -19.25
CA GLY A 23 -1.25 2.63 -18.66
C GLY A 23 -2.57 2.84 -17.93
N PHE A 24 -3.44 1.83 -17.82
CA PHE A 24 -4.64 1.93 -17.00
C PHE A 24 -4.28 2.12 -15.51
N PRO A 25 -4.88 3.10 -14.82
CA PRO A 25 -4.48 3.43 -13.46
C PRO A 25 -4.98 2.40 -12.44
N CYS A 26 -4.07 1.90 -11.60
CA CYS A 26 -4.41 1.07 -10.46
C CYS A 26 -4.61 1.98 -9.23
N VAL A 27 -5.83 2.46 -9.01
CA VAL A 27 -6.15 3.44 -7.97
C VAL A 27 -7.10 2.88 -6.92
N ALA A 28 -6.93 3.35 -5.68
CA ALA A 28 -7.86 3.06 -4.60
C ALA A 28 -9.11 3.94 -4.71
N ASP A 29 -10.20 3.51 -4.07
CA ASP A 29 -11.41 4.30 -3.91
C ASP A 29 -11.13 5.53 -3.02
N PRO A 30 -11.39 6.75 -3.51
CA PRO A 30 -11.02 7.97 -2.80
C PRO A 30 -11.80 8.15 -1.49
N ALA A 31 -13.04 7.69 -1.39
CA ALA A 31 -13.83 7.80 -0.18
C ALA A 31 -13.30 6.87 0.91
N LEU A 32 -12.90 5.65 0.54
CA LEU A 32 -12.26 4.71 1.46
C LEU A 32 -10.88 5.21 1.92
N CYS A 33 -10.08 5.81 1.03
CA CYS A 33 -8.82 6.45 1.40
C CYS A 33 -9.03 7.55 2.44
N ILE A 34 -9.98 8.47 2.21
CA ILE A 34 -10.32 9.54 3.14
C ILE A 34 -10.78 8.95 4.49
N ALA A 35 -11.62 7.91 4.46
CA ALA A 35 -12.07 7.25 5.67
C ALA A 35 -10.93 6.61 6.46
N MET A 36 -9.97 5.94 5.81
CA MET A 36 -8.78 5.41 6.46
C MET A 36 -7.95 6.50 7.12
N ARG A 37 -7.77 7.65 6.45
CA ARG A 37 -7.06 8.81 7.01
C ARG A 37 -7.71 9.27 8.30
N ASP A 38 -9.01 9.53 8.22
CA ASP A 38 -9.76 10.20 9.28
C ASP A 38 -9.94 9.26 10.46
N THR A 39 -10.14 7.97 10.21
CA THR A 39 -10.17 6.93 11.25
C THR A 39 -8.81 6.77 11.93
N ALA A 40 -7.70 6.73 11.19
CA ALA A 40 -6.37 6.65 11.80
C ALA A 40 -6.07 7.88 12.66
N LYS A 41 -6.41 9.08 12.17
CA LYS A 41 -6.31 10.33 12.93
C LYS A 41 -7.18 10.34 14.18
N SER A 42 -8.43 9.89 14.10
CA SER A 42 -9.33 9.83 15.26
C SER A 42 -8.87 8.84 16.34
N LEU A 43 -8.10 7.82 15.95
CA LEU A 43 -7.47 6.86 16.86
C LEU A 43 -6.15 7.40 17.47
N GLY A 44 -5.75 8.64 17.15
CA GLY A 44 -4.55 9.27 17.66
C GLY A 44 -3.26 8.84 16.97
N TYR A 45 -3.33 8.32 15.74
CA TYR A 45 -2.14 7.90 14.99
C TYR A 45 -1.55 9.08 14.22
N GLU A 46 -0.36 9.52 14.61
CA GLU A 46 0.28 10.72 14.05
C GLU A 46 1.10 10.45 12.78
N ARG A 47 1.66 9.25 12.65
CA ARG A 47 2.54 8.86 11.54
C ARG A 47 1.78 8.04 10.49
N VAL A 48 0.90 8.72 9.78
CA VAL A 48 0.04 8.14 8.72
C VAL A 48 0.26 8.95 7.44
N HIS A 49 0.79 8.27 6.43
CA HIS A 49 1.15 8.85 5.13
C HIS A 49 0.14 8.44 4.07
N PHE A 50 0.01 9.27 3.02
CA PHE A 50 -0.90 9.06 1.90
C PHE A 50 -0.11 9.21 0.61
N GLY A 51 -0.19 8.22 -0.28
CA GLY A 51 0.51 8.32 -1.55
C GLY A 51 0.51 7.04 -2.37
N ILE A 52 1.32 7.08 -3.43
CA ILE A 52 1.49 5.98 -4.36
C ILE A 52 2.41 4.94 -3.74
N THR A 53 2.03 3.66 -3.82
CA THR A 53 2.96 2.55 -3.57
C THR A 53 3.39 1.92 -4.89
N LEU A 54 4.42 1.09 -4.87
CA LEU A 54 4.76 0.19 -5.95
C LEU A 54 4.35 -1.22 -5.55
N ALA A 55 3.58 -1.92 -6.38
CA ALA A 55 3.39 -3.35 -6.23
C ALA A 55 4.40 -4.08 -7.13
N SER A 56 5.41 -4.71 -6.54
CA SER A 56 6.47 -5.41 -7.25
C SER A 56 6.39 -6.92 -7.03
N ALA A 57 6.46 -7.71 -8.10
CA ALA A 57 6.51 -9.17 -8.00
C ALA A 57 7.86 -9.70 -7.47
N VAL A 58 8.88 -8.84 -7.34
CA VAL A 58 10.25 -9.23 -7.02
C VAL A 58 10.65 -8.66 -5.67
N PHE A 59 10.58 -9.48 -4.62
CA PHE A 59 11.04 -9.09 -3.29
C PHE A 59 12.58 -9.05 -3.20
N TYR A 60 13.26 -10.07 -3.74
CA TYR A 60 14.73 -10.12 -3.79
C TYR A 60 15.26 -9.73 -5.17
N PRO A 61 16.09 -8.67 -5.27
CA PRO A 61 16.73 -8.26 -6.52
C PRO A 61 17.43 -9.40 -7.26
N SER A 62 17.33 -9.43 -8.60
CA SER A 62 18.12 -10.32 -9.44
C SER A 62 19.32 -9.59 -10.01
N PRO A 63 20.52 -10.19 -10.10
CA PRO A 63 21.65 -9.58 -10.80
C PRO A 63 21.45 -9.52 -12.32
N ALA A 64 20.46 -10.25 -12.87
CA ALA A 64 20.20 -10.30 -14.30
C ALA A 64 19.28 -9.19 -14.83
N VAL A 65 18.56 -8.49 -13.93
CA VAL A 65 17.57 -7.47 -14.30
C VAL A 65 17.70 -6.29 -13.35
N GLU A 66 17.82 -5.08 -13.90
CA GLU A 66 17.92 -3.86 -13.12
C GLU A 66 16.65 -3.60 -12.31
N GLN A 67 16.81 -3.13 -11.07
CA GLN A 67 15.68 -2.79 -10.21
C GLN A 67 15.15 -1.39 -10.47
N THR A 68 13.86 -1.21 -10.30
CA THR A 68 13.15 0.06 -10.53
C THR A 68 12.77 0.78 -9.23
N LEU A 69 13.19 0.27 -8.05
CA LEU A 69 12.82 0.83 -6.75
C LEU A 69 13.24 2.30 -6.62
N ALA A 70 14.49 2.62 -6.97
CA ALA A 70 15.01 3.99 -6.87
C ALA A 70 14.31 4.96 -7.84
N SER A 71 14.04 4.52 -9.07
CA SER A 71 13.31 5.35 -10.05
C SER A 71 11.86 5.58 -9.64
N ASN A 72 11.18 4.56 -9.10
CA ASN A 72 9.82 4.71 -8.58
C ASN A 72 9.78 5.62 -7.35
N ALA A 73 10.74 5.52 -6.44
CA ALA A 73 10.87 6.43 -5.30
C ALA A 73 11.10 7.88 -5.76
N ALA A 74 11.98 8.10 -6.74
CA ALA A 74 12.21 9.42 -7.33
C ALA A 74 10.97 9.98 -8.05
N ALA A 75 10.13 9.12 -8.60
CA ALA A 75 8.84 9.48 -9.19
C ALA A 75 7.75 9.78 -8.14
N GLY A 76 8.01 9.54 -6.85
CA GLY A 76 7.12 9.86 -5.74
C GLY A 76 6.43 8.68 -5.09
N ALA A 77 6.78 7.42 -5.42
CA ALA A 77 6.31 6.27 -4.66
C ALA A 77 6.88 6.31 -3.23
N ILE A 78 6.01 6.17 -2.24
CA ILE A 78 6.36 6.30 -0.81
C ILE A 78 6.49 4.96 -0.09
N GLY A 79 6.26 3.85 -0.80
CA GLY A 79 6.37 2.50 -0.27
C GLY A 79 6.34 1.46 -1.39
N VAL A 80 6.77 0.24 -1.07
CA VAL A 80 6.68 -0.92 -1.96
C VAL A 80 6.03 -2.09 -1.21
N GLU A 81 5.18 -2.80 -1.91
CA GLU A 81 4.48 -4.02 -1.48
C GLU A 81 4.25 -4.89 -2.73
N MET A 82 3.34 -5.87 -2.71
CA MET A 82 3.28 -6.88 -3.78
C MET A 82 1.87 -7.12 -4.35
N GLU A 83 0.83 -6.45 -3.85
CA GLU A 83 -0.57 -6.82 -4.13
C GLU A 83 -1.49 -5.67 -4.57
N ASN A 84 -1.20 -4.41 -4.23
CA ASN A 84 -2.18 -3.33 -4.37
C ASN A 84 -2.57 -3.05 -5.83
N SER A 85 -1.63 -3.09 -6.78
CA SER A 85 -1.98 -2.84 -8.19
C SER A 85 -2.94 -3.90 -8.73
N ALA A 86 -2.69 -5.18 -8.43
CA ALA A 86 -3.56 -6.27 -8.81
C ALA A 86 -4.94 -6.15 -8.16
N LEU A 87 -4.98 -5.85 -6.85
CA LEU A 87 -6.23 -5.61 -6.12
C LEU A 87 -7.05 -4.49 -6.76
N PHE A 88 -6.44 -3.34 -7.02
CA PHE A 88 -7.13 -2.18 -7.58
C PHE A 88 -7.57 -2.38 -9.03
N ALA A 89 -6.77 -3.06 -9.84
CA ALA A 89 -7.15 -3.44 -11.20
C ALA A 89 -8.38 -4.37 -11.20
N VAL A 90 -8.35 -5.44 -10.39
CA VAL A 90 -9.49 -6.36 -10.26
C VAL A 90 -10.73 -5.65 -9.74
N ALA A 91 -10.59 -4.84 -8.69
CA ALA A 91 -11.70 -4.08 -8.13
C ALA A 91 -12.36 -3.18 -9.18
N SER A 92 -11.54 -2.47 -9.98
CA SER A 92 -12.00 -1.62 -11.08
C SER A 92 -12.78 -2.39 -12.14
N ILE A 93 -12.25 -3.54 -12.60
CA ILE A 93 -12.92 -4.40 -13.59
C ILE A 93 -14.26 -4.93 -13.07
N ARG A 94 -14.38 -5.14 -11.76
CA ARG A 94 -15.56 -5.72 -11.12
C ARG A 94 -16.56 -4.69 -10.60
N GLY A 95 -16.27 -3.39 -10.71
CA GLY A 95 -17.12 -2.34 -10.14
C GLY A 95 -17.18 -2.40 -8.60
N ILE A 96 -16.11 -2.86 -7.97
CA ILE A 96 -15.98 -2.98 -6.51
C ILE A 96 -15.06 -1.86 -6.02
N ARG A 97 -15.36 -1.28 -4.86
CA ARG A 97 -14.50 -0.30 -4.19
C ARG A 97 -13.42 -1.02 -3.40
N ALA A 98 -12.17 -0.58 -3.53
CA ALA A 98 -11.04 -1.15 -2.80
C ALA A 98 -10.10 -0.04 -2.29
N ALA A 99 -9.49 -0.26 -1.14
CA ALA A 99 -8.44 0.59 -0.57
C ALA A 99 -7.50 -0.27 0.27
N ALA A 100 -6.29 0.24 0.51
CA ALA A 100 -5.27 -0.47 1.27
C ALA A 100 -4.62 0.44 2.31
N VAL A 101 -4.30 -0.14 3.46
CA VAL A 101 -3.45 0.46 4.49
C VAL A 101 -2.39 -0.55 4.88
N SER A 102 -1.13 -0.10 4.88
CA SER A 102 0.04 -0.94 5.14
C SER A 102 0.88 -0.37 6.29
N THR A 103 1.63 -1.24 6.96
CA THR A 103 2.64 -0.84 7.96
C THR A 103 4.02 -0.97 7.34
N VAL A 104 4.83 0.11 7.40
CA VAL A 104 6.22 0.06 6.94
C VAL A 104 7.04 -0.86 7.85
N ASP A 105 7.76 -1.83 7.28
CA ASP A 105 8.60 -2.80 8.01
C ASP A 105 10.11 -2.65 7.80
N GLY A 106 10.50 -1.80 6.85
CA GLY A 106 11.89 -1.44 6.57
C GLY A 106 12.00 -0.62 5.28
N CYS A 107 13.22 -0.45 4.80
CA CYS A 107 13.51 0.23 3.54
C CYS A 107 14.41 -0.66 2.66
N PRO A 108 13.93 -1.16 1.50
CA PRO A 108 14.74 -2.02 0.63
C PRO A 108 15.95 -1.30 0.02
N LEU A 109 15.94 0.04 -0.03
CA LEU A 109 17.10 0.84 -0.46
C LEU A 109 18.21 0.91 0.61
N LYS A 110 17.97 0.34 1.80
CA LYS A 110 18.89 0.36 2.96
C LYS A 110 18.97 -1.01 3.65
N TRP A 111 18.65 -2.10 2.94
CA TRP A 111 18.72 -3.44 3.52
C TRP A 111 20.16 -3.88 3.83
N ASP A 112 21.14 -3.39 3.09
CA ASP A 112 22.56 -3.56 3.36
C ASP A 112 23.02 -2.86 4.65
N GLU A 113 22.29 -1.82 5.08
CA GLU A 113 22.44 -1.16 6.38
C GLU A 113 21.64 -1.84 7.51
N GLY A 114 20.87 -2.89 7.19
CA GLY A 114 20.04 -3.62 8.17
C GLY A 114 18.68 -2.98 8.45
N ASP A 115 18.17 -2.08 7.60
CA ASP A 115 16.85 -1.44 7.75
C ASP A 115 15.70 -2.37 7.33
N TYR A 116 15.52 -3.45 8.09
CA TYR A 116 14.43 -4.40 7.92
C TYR A 116 14.16 -5.17 9.22
N ASP A 117 12.98 -4.98 9.80
CA ASP A 117 12.59 -5.67 11.04
C ASP A 117 11.08 -5.96 11.09
N PRO A 118 10.58 -6.93 10.28
CA PRO A 118 9.15 -7.21 10.18
C PRO A 118 8.54 -7.81 11.46
N ALA A 119 9.37 -8.32 12.37
CA ALA A 119 8.98 -8.94 13.64
C ALA A 119 9.18 -8.00 14.85
N GLY A 120 9.87 -6.88 14.68
CA GLY A 120 10.17 -5.92 15.74
C GLY A 120 8.95 -5.32 16.40
N THR A 121 9.15 -4.81 17.62
CA THR A 121 8.08 -4.14 18.40
C THR A 121 7.50 -2.94 17.64
N THR A 122 8.33 -2.17 16.92
CA THR A 122 7.88 -1.03 16.12
C THR A 122 6.90 -1.44 15.02
N VAL A 123 7.18 -2.53 14.31
CA VAL A 123 6.33 -3.05 13.23
C VAL A 123 5.10 -3.75 13.81
N THR A 124 5.26 -4.50 14.91
CA THR A 124 4.15 -5.13 15.63
C THR A 124 3.10 -4.10 16.07
N ASN A 125 3.54 -3.00 16.69
CA ASN A 125 2.66 -1.90 17.08
C ASN A 125 2.04 -1.21 15.86
N GLY A 126 2.79 -1.10 14.76
CA GLY A 126 2.27 -0.59 13.50
C GLY A 126 1.15 -1.46 12.92
N LYS A 127 1.34 -2.78 12.89
CA LYS A 127 0.35 -3.77 12.45
C LYS A 127 -0.92 -3.68 13.29
N GLU A 128 -0.80 -3.51 14.61
CA GLU A 128 -1.97 -3.30 15.47
C GLU A 128 -2.75 -2.03 15.09
N ARG A 129 -2.06 -0.90 14.87
CA ARG A 129 -2.69 0.35 14.41
C ARG A 129 -3.34 0.21 13.04
N MET A 130 -2.67 -0.46 12.11
CA MET A 130 -3.15 -0.77 10.76
C MET A 130 -4.45 -1.58 10.83
N ILE A 131 -4.45 -2.68 11.59
CA ILE A 131 -5.62 -3.56 11.77
C ILE A 131 -6.79 -2.79 12.38
N LYS A 132 -6.54 -2.02 13.46
CA LYS A 132 -7.58 -1.19 14.09
C LYS A 132 -8.16 -0.17 13.11
N THR A 133 -7.32 0.46 12.29
CA THR A 133 -7.78 1.39 11.25
C THR A 133 -8.67 0.68 10.24
N GLY A 134 -8.20 -0.42 9.67
CA GLY A 134 -8.92 -1.20 8.67
C GLY A 134 -10.28 -1.72 9.16
N ILE A 135 -10.33 -2.31 10.37
CA ILE A 135 -11.58 -2.83 10.94
C ILE A 135 -12.59 -1.71 11.20
N ASN A 136 -12.16 -0.54 11.69
CA ASN A 136 -13.07 0.57 11.92
C ASN A 136 -13.64 1.12 10.59
N VAL A 137 -12.82 1.22 9.54
CA VAL A 137 -13.33 1.62 8.22
C VAL A 137 -14.27 0.56 7.65
N ALA A 138 -13.94 -0.72 7.73
CA ALA A 138 -14.82 -1.81 7.28
C ALA A 138 -16.18 -1.77 8.00
N LYS A 139 -16.18 -1.50 9.31
CA LYS A 139 -17.41 -1.29 10.08
C LYS A 139 -18.24 -0.12 9.52
N ARG A 140 -17.60 1.01 9.17
CA ARG A 140 -18.28 2.18 8.60
C ARG A 140 -18.87 1.89 7.22
N VAL A 141 -18.15 1.16 6.37
CA VAL A 141 -18.68 0.69 5.06
C VAL A 141 -19.98 -0.09 5.25
N VAL A 142 -20.05 -0.97 6.24
CA VAL A 142 -21.25 -1.79 6.50
C VAL A 142 -22.38 -1.01 7.16
N LEU A 143 -22.08 -0.15 8.14
CA LEU A 143 -23.10 0.49 8.99
C LEU A 143 -23.54 1.87 8.50
N GLU A 144 -22.66 2.60 7.82
CA GLU A 144 -22.88 3.99 7.39
C GLU A 144 -23.12 4.09 5.89
N ASN A 145 -23.04 2.97 5.17
CA ASN A 145 -23.05 2.92 3.70
C ASN A 145 -22.04 3.90 3.09
N LEU A 146 -20.89 4.07 3.78
CA LEU A 146 -19.73 4.80 3.31
C LEU A 146 -19.30 4.25 1.96
#